data_AF-A0A480ADQ3-F1
#
_entry.id   AF-A0A480ADQ3-F1
#
_cell.length_a   1.000
_cell.length_b   1.000
_cell.length_c   1.000
_cell.angle_alpha   90.00
_cell.angle_beta   90.00
_cell.angle_gamma   90.00
#
_symmetry.space_group_name_H-M   'P 1'
#
loop_
_entity.id
_entity.type
_entity.pdbx_description
1 polymer ?
#
loop_
_entity_poly.entity_id
_entity_poly.type
_entity_poly.pdbx_seq_one_letter_code
_entity_poly.pdbx_strand_id
1 'polypeptide(L)'
;MPVRTDTPIAENEKSTTNSHITAMDVFTQLMEFRQAADDCLCRAKDATFEMTYAILLTRNAYSLADLSLCPVFRRKWSSIYETTQDTRPQRNKLMKLYNQKIPKQERIILAGDHTE
;
A
#
# COMPACT_ATOMS: atom_id res chain seq x y z
N MET A 1 24.37 26.71 -55.33
CA MET A 1 24.82 25.63 -54.43
C MET A 1 23.58 25.01 -53.78
N PRO A 2 23.59 23.69 -53.53
CA PRO A 2 22.40 22.85 -53.70
C PRO A 2 21.48 22.75 -52.48
N VAL A 3 20.21 22.49 -52.80
CA VAL A 3 19.10 22.10 -51.92
C VAL A 3 19.50 20.92 -51.04
N ARG A 4 19.35 21.07 -49.72
CA ARG A 4 19.46 19.93 -48.79
C ARG A 4 18.09 19.31 -48.64
N THR A 5 18.00 18.06 -49.06
CA THR A 5 16.87 17.15 -48.95
C THR A 5 16.62 16.77 -47.49
N ASP A 6 15.38 16.94 -47.04
CA ASP A 6 14.87 16.39 -45.79
C ASP A 6 15.02 14.86 -45.82
N THR A 7 15.76 14.32 -44.86
CA THR A 7 15.82 12.88 -44.62
C THR A 7 14.88 12.59 -43.45
N PRO A 8 13.85 11.73 -43.60
CA PRO A 8 13.00 11.37 -42.48
C PRO A 8 13.79 10.46 -41.53
N ILE A 9 13.96 10.92 -40.28
CA ILE A 9 14.51 10.09 -39.21
C ILE A 9 13.42 9.08 -38.85
N ALA A 10 13.76 7.81 -39.05
CA ALA A 10 12.92 6.65 -38.81
C ALA A 10 12.16 6.75 -37.48
N GLU A 11 10.85 6.52 -37.58
CA GLU A 11 9.95 6.25 -36.47
C GLU A 11 10.53 5.06 -35.68
N ASN A 12 11.17 5.37 -34.56
CA ASN A 12 11.51 4.36 -33.56
C ASN A 12 10.21 3.96 -32.89
N GLU A 13 9.56 2.93 -33.46
CA GLU A 13 8.55 2.12 -32.79
C GLU A 13 9.19 1.54 -31.53
N LYS A 14 9.18 2.33 -30.45
CA LYS A 14 9.45 1.84 -29.11
C LYS A 14 8.31 0.88 -28.82
N SER A 15 8.59 -0.40 -29.06
CA SER A 15 7.77 -1.55 -28.75
C SER A 15 7.22 -1.39 -27.34
N THR A 16 6.00 -0.87 -27.25
CA THR A 16 5.23 -0.81 -26.03
C THR A 16 4.87 -2.26 -25.73
N THR A 17 5.72 -2.95 -24.98
CA THR A 17 5.37 -4.25 -24.40
C THR A 17 4.23 -3.99 -23.42
N ASN A 18 3.01 -3.96 -23.95
CA ASN A 18 1.77 -4.12 -23.21
C ASN A 18 1.79 -5.54 -22.64
N SER A 19 2.52 -5.71 -21.54
CA SER A 19 2.35 -6.86 -20.68
C SER A 19 0.93 -6.74 -20.12
N HIS A 20 0.04 -7.57 -20.63
CA HIS A 20 -1.33 -7.66 -20.17
C HIS A 20 -1.27 -8.22 -18.75
N ILE A 21 -1.20 -7.34 -17.74
CA ILE A 21 -1.18 -7.75 -16.34
C ILE A 21 -2.45 -8.55 -16.09
N THR A 22 -2.29 -9.83 -15.76
CA THR A 22 -3.43 -10.68 -15.49
C THR A 22 -3.94 -10.43 -14.07
N ALA A 23 -5.21 -10.76 -13.80
CA ALA A 23 -5.75 -10.67 -12.44
C ALA A 23 -4.95 -11.52 -11.44
N MET A 24 -4.36 -12.63 -11.90
CA MET A 24 -3.49 -13.48 -11.08
C MET A 24 -2.17 -12.78 -10.71
N ASP A 25 -1.61 -11.99 -11.62
CA ASP A 25 -0.40 -11.21 -11.36
C ASP A 25 -0.65 -10.11 -10.33
N VAL A 26 -1.79 -9.43 -10.41
CA VAL A 26 -2.19 -8.41 -9.41
C VAL A 26 -2.39 -9.05 -8.05
N PHE A 27 -3.09 -10.18 -7.99
CA PHE A 27 -3.32 -10.90 -6.75
C PHE A 27 -2.01 -11.32 -6.07
N THR A 28 -1.07 -11.85 -6.86
CA THR A 28 0.26 -12.25 -6.36
C THR A 28 1.02 -11.04 -5.80
N GLN A 29 1.03 -9.91 -6.51
CA GLN A 29 1.68 -8.67 -6.04
C GLN A 29 1.07 -8.13 -4.73
N LEU A 30 -0.24 -8.25 -4.56
CA LEU A 30 -0.93 -7.84 -3.33
C LEU A 30 -0.59 -8.77 -2.16
N MET A 31 -0.52 -10.08 -2.42
CA MET A 31 -0.12 -11.08 -1.42
C MET A 31 1.32 -10.86 -0.94
N GLU A 32 2.26 -10.64 -1.86
CA GLU A 32 3.66 -10.33 -1.54
C GLU A 32 3.78 -9.04 -0.73
N PHE A 33 3.06 -7.99 -1.13
CA PHE A 33 3.03 -6.73 -0.40
C PHE A 33 2.50 -6.92 1.01
N ARG A 34 1.40 -7.67 1.17
CA ARG A 34 0.83 -7.98 2.49
C ARG A 34 1.84 -8.71 3.38
N GLN A 35 2.53 -9.72 2.83
CA GLN A 35 3.53 -10.47 3.58
C GLN A 35 4.72 -9.59 4.00
N ALA A 36 5.21 -8.73 3.10
CA ALA A 36 6.29 -7.80 3.41
C ALA A 36 5.88 -6.75 4.48
N ALA A 37 4.62 -6.31 4.46
CA ALA A 37 4.08 -5.44 5.50
C ALA A 37 3.99 -6.15 6.85
N ASP A 38 3.55 -7.42 6.87
CA ASP A 38 3.49 -8.25 8.08
C ASP A 38 4.84 -8.36 8.77
N ASP A 39 5.91 -8.62 8.01
CA ASP A 39 7.28 -8.69 8.54
C ASP A 39 7.74 -7.39 9.22
N CYS A 40 7.16 -6.26 8.84
CA CYS A 40 7.47 -4.95 9.43
C CYS A 40 6.67 -4.63 10.70
N LEU A 41 5.57 -5.34 11.01
CA LEU A 41 4.71 -5.04 12.17
C LEU A 41 5.25 -5.60 13.51
N CYS A 42 6.23 -6.50 13.44
CA CYS A 42 6.88 -7.16 14.57
C CYS A 42 5.94 -7.97 15.48
N ARG A 43 5.37 -7.37 16.53
CA ARG A 43 4.53 -8.04 17.52
C ARG A 43 3.05 -7.82 17.21
N ALA A 44 2.21 -8.78 17.62
CA ALA A 44 0.75 -8.74 17.45
C ALA A 44 0.28 -8.56 15.99
N LYS A 45 1.11 -8.94 15.00
CA LYS A 45 0.90 -8.63 13.57
C LYS A 45 -0.47 -9.08 13.04
N ASP A 46 -0.86 -10.32 13.34
CA ASP A 46 -2.16 -10.88 12.95
C ASP A 46 -3.32 -10.04 13.49
N ALA A 47 -3.23 -9.64 14.76
CA ALA A 47 -4.25 -8.82 15.42
C ALA A 47 -4.26 -7.39 14.87
N THR A 48 -3.09 -6.83 14.49
CA THR A 48 -2.99 -5.53 13.82
C THR A 48 -3.66 -5.55 12.45
N PHE A 49 -3.53 -6.63 11.69
CA PHE A 49 -4.23 -6.78 10.41
C PHE A 49 -5.74 -6.90 10.59
N GLU A 50 -6.20 -7.76 11.51
CA GLU A 50 -7.63 -7.86 11.84
C GLU A 50 -8.21 -6.51 12.27
N MET A 51 -7.48 -5.76 13.10
CA MET A 51 -7.86 -4.41 13.52
C MET A 51 -7.90 -3.44 12.33
N THR A 52 -6.92 -3.51 11.42
CA THR A 52 -6.89 -2.66 10.21
C THR A 52 -8.07 -2.95 9.30
N TYR A 53 -8.42 -4.23 9.09
CA TYR A 53 -9.62 -4.61 8.34
C TYR A 53 -10.89 -4.12 9.03
N ALA A 54 -10.98 -4.20 10.36
CA ALA A 54 -12.09 -3.65 11.11
C ALA A 54 -12.21 -2.14 10.93
N ILE A 55 -11.10 -1.39 10.96
CA ILE A 55 -11.07 0.06 10.71
C ILE A 55 -11.55 0.39 9.30
N LEU A 56 -11.10 -0.34 8.28
CA LEU A 56 -11.48 -0.10 6.89
C LEU A 56 -12.96 -0.39 6.60
N LEU A 57 -13.55 -1.35 7.32
CA LEU A 57 -14.95 -1.74 7.12
C LEU A 57 -15.92 -0.97 8.03
N THR A 58 -15.46 -0.46 9.17
CA THR A 58 -16.29 0.31 10.09
C THR A 58 -16.32 1.77 9.66
N ARG A 59 -17.45 2.19 9.05
CA ARG A 59 -17.65 3.56 8.55
C ARG A 59 -17.47 4.64 9.61
N ASN A 60 -17.89 4.38 10.85
CA ASN A 60 -17.76 5.30 11.97
C ASN A 60 -17.55 4.50 13.25
N ALA A 61 -16.37 4.62 13.84
CA ALA A 61 -16.05 4.07 15.15
C ALA A 61 -15.89 5.24 16.13
N TYR A 62 -16.71 5.25 17.18
CA TYR A 62 -16.64 6.24 18.25
C TYR A 62 -15.66 5.82 19.33
N SER A 63 -15.34 4.52 19.41
CA SER A 63 -14.37 3.96 20.33
C SER A 63 -13.56 2.84 19.70
N LEU A 64 -12.41 2.53 20.31
CA LEU A 64 -11.58 1.38 19.94
C LEU A 64 -12.33 0.06 20.19
N ALA A 65 -13.24 0.03 21.18
CA ALA A 65 -14.07 -1.14 21.45
C ALA A 65 -15.09 -1.41 20.33
N ASP A 66 -15.58 -0.39 19.64
CA ASP A 66 -16.54 -0.55 18.53
C ASP A 66 -15.94 -1.41 17.40
N LEU A 67 -14.62 -1.33 17.21
CA LEU A 67 -13.90 -2.13 16.23
C LEU A 67 -13.92 -3.64 16.57
N SER A 68 -14.11 -4.02 17.83
CA SER A 68 -14.23 -5.42 18.25
C SER A 68 -15.57 -6.04 17.88
N LEU A 69 -16.57 -5.22 17.59
CA LEU A 69 -17.89 -5.66 17.14
C LEU A 69 -17.91 -5.96 15.63
N CYS A 70 -16.87 -5.58 14.91
CA CYS A 70 -16.77 -5.82 13.48
C CYS A 70 -16.62 -7.33 13.20
N PRO A 71 -17.41 -7.93 12.29
CA PRO A 71 -17.39 -9.38 12.06
C PRO A 71 -16.06 -9.92 11.55
N VAL A 72 -15.18 -9.06 11.03
CA VAL A 72 -13.84 -9.44 10.58
C VAL A 72 -12.83 -9.52 11.74
N PHE A 73 -13.17 -9.00 12.92
CA PHE A 73 -12.34 -9.08 14.11
C PHE A 73 -12.72 -10.34 14.89
N ARG A 74 -11.88 -11.38 14.83
CA ARG A 74 -12.21 -12.73 15.34
C ARG A 74 -11.75 -12.96 16.77
N ARG A 75 -11.01 -11.99 17.33
CA ARG A 75 -10.39 -12.06 18.66
C ARG A 75 -11.30 -11.46 19.73
N LYS A 76 -10.91 -11.66 20.99
CA LYS A 76 -11.59 -11.03 22.13
C LYS A 76 -11.42 -9.51 22.07
N TRP A 77 -12.42 -8.77 22.54
CA TRP A 77 -12.41 -7.31 22.56
C TRP A 77 -11.17 -6.71 23.26
N SER A 78 -10.66 -7.35 24.33
CA SER A 78 -9.43 -6.93 25.03
C SER A 78 -8.20 -6.94 24.12
N SER A 79 -8.18 -7.83 23.12
CA SER A 79 -7.07 -8.00 22.19
C SER A 79 -6.83 -6.76 21.33
N ILE A 80 -7.84 -5.89 21.13
CA ILE A 80 -7.65 -4.63 20.40
C ILE A 80 -6.73 -3.67 21.18
N TYR A 81 -6.94 -3.57 22.49
CA TYR A 81 -6.11 -2.75 23.36
C TYR A 81 -4.69 -3.31 23.45
N GLU A 82 -4.56 -4.63 23.62
CA GLU A 82 -3.28 -5.33 23.60
C GLU A 82 -2.54 -5.11 22.28
N THR A 83 -3.23 -5.18 21.13
CA THR A 83 -2.64 -4.91 19.81
C THR A 83 -2.03 -3.53 19.76
N THR A 84 -2.77 -2.50 20.18
CA THR A 84 -2.26 -1.13 20.17
C THR A 84 -1.05 -0.97 21.11
N GLN A 85 -1.09 -1.63 22.26
CA GLN A 85 -0.01 -1.57 23.25
C GLN A 85 1.24 -2.36 22.83
N ASP A 86 1.09 -3.49 22.16
CA ASP A 86 2.17 -4.44 21.85
C ASP A 86 2.76 -4.25 20.47
N THR A 87 2.00 -3.71 19.52
CA THR A 87 2.49 -3.46 18.17
C THR A 87 3.64 -2.45 18.23
N ARG A 88 4.76 -2.84 17.63
CA ARG A 88 5.99 -2.04 17.54
C ARG A 88 6.45 -2.04 16.08
N PRO A 89 5.76 -1.28 15.20
CA PRO A 89 6.01 -1.35 13.79
C PRO A 89 7.36 -0.72 13.44
N GLN A 90 8.10 -1.34 12.54
CA GLN A 90 9.35 -0.81 12.00
C GLN A 90 9.03 0.30 11.00
N ARG A 91 8.66 1.48 11.52
CA ARG A 91 8.17 2.64 10.74
C ARG A 91 9.01 2.92 9.50
N ASN A 92 10.34 2.95 9.63
CA ASN A 92 11.23 3.25 8.51
C ASN A 92 11.18 2.20 7.39
N LYS A 93 11.03 0.91 7.73
CA LYS A 93 10.90 -0.15 6.72
C LYS A 93 9.54 -0.09 6.05
N LEU A 94 8.49 0.15 6.84
CA LEU A 94 7.13 0.28 6.35
C LEU A 94 6.99 1.47 5.39
N MET A 95 7.56 2.63 5.73
CA MET A 95 7.59 3.79 4.84
C MET A 95 8.32 3.51 3.52
N LYS A 96 9.44 2.79 3.56
CA LYS A 96 10.13 2.36 2.32
C LYS A 96 9.26 1.45 1.47
N LEU A 97 8.54 0.50 2.10
CA LEU A 97 7.61 -0.40 1.41
C LEU A 97 6.46 0.39 0.74
N TYR A 98 5.89 1.37 1.44
CA TYR A 98 4.83 2.22 0.88
C TYR A 98 5.31 3.06 -0.28
N ASN A 99 6.49 3.66 -0.17
CA ASN A 99 7.08 4.48 -1.24
C ASN A 99 7.30 3.69 -2.54
N GLN A 100 7.52 2.37 -2.47
CA GLN A 100 7.65 1.52 -3.66
C GLN A 100 6.34 1.39 -4.45
N LYS A 101 5.19 1.58 -3.80
CA LYS A 101 3.86 1.48 -4.42
C LYS A 101 3.30 2.83 -4.88
N ILE A 102 3.93 3.95 -4.52
CA ILE A 102 3.55 5.27 -5.02
C ILE A 102 3.87 5.32 -6.53
N PRO A 103 2.89 5.62 -7.39
CA PRO A 103 3.13 5.70 -8.83
C PRO A 103 4.14 6.82 -9.13
N LYS A 104 5.17 6.50 -9.91
CA LYS A 104 6.18 7.46 -10.36
C LYS A 104 5.61 8.30 -11.50
N GLN A 105 4.77 9.28 -11.14
CA GLN A 105 4.29 10.30 -12.06
C GLN A 105 5.33 11.41 -12.18
N GLU A 106 5.32 12.17 -13.28
CA GLU A 106 6.28 13.26 -13.50
C GLU A 106 6.22 14.35 -12.41
N ARG A 107 5.08 14.51 -11.74
CA ARG A 107 4.87 15.45 -10.65
C ARG A 107 4.11 14.80 -9.50
N ILE A 108 4.74 14.73 -8.33
CA ILE A 108 4.12 14.26 -7.08
C ILE A 108 3.65 15.48 -6.29
N ILE A 109 2.38 15.51 -5.90
CA ILE A 109 1.84 16.52 -4.97
C ILE A 109 1.79 15.86 -3.59
N LEU A 110 2.51 16.42 -2.63
CA LEU A 110 2.48 15.98 -1.23
C LEU A 110 1.71 17.01 -0.41
N ALA A 111 0.63 16.59 0.24
CA ALA A 111 -0.04 17.40 1.23
C ALA A 111 0.69 17.23 2.57
N GLY A 112 1.17 18.34 3.14
CA GLY A 112 1.67 18.40 4.51
C GLY A 112 0.72 19.22 5.36
N ASP A 113 0.30 18.67 6.50
CA ASP A 113 -0.40 19.38 7.55
C ASP A 113 0.56 19.68 8.71
N HIS A 114 0.20 20.63 9.58
CA HIS A 114 1.05 21.04 10.71
C HIS A 114 0.95 20.08 11.91
N THR A 115 0.59 18.82 11.72
CA THR A 115 0.32 17.95 12.86
C THR A 115 1.65 17.65 13.59
N GLU A 116 1.89 18.38 14.69
CA GLU A 116 3.07 18.28 15.57
C GLU A 116 3.15 16.93 16.31
#